data_AF-A0A6L3XZR4-F1
#
_entry.id   AF-A0A6L3XZR4-F1
#
_cell.length_a   1.000
_cell.length_b   1.000
_cell.length_c   1.000
_cell.angle_alpha   90.00
_cell.angle_beta   90.00
_cell.angle_gamma   90.00
#
_symmetry.space_group_name_H-M   'P 1'
#
loop_
_entity.id
_entity.type
_entity.pdbx_description
1 polymer ?
#
loop_
_entity_poly.entity_id
_entity_poly.type
_entity_poly.pdbx_seq_one_letter_code
_entity_poly.pdbx_strand_id
1 'polypeptide(L)'
;ISPAPFIVDDEWEDDIGLVHNQRMVQSGQSWQQGPIILNWLDIQDSFDASGFNLIIHEVAHKLDTRNGDRASGVPLIPLREVARWEHALHAAMENIQDEIDLVGESAASIDAYAATDPAECFAVLSEYFFSAPELFAPRFPALWQRFCQFYQQDPLQRLRQSEDAASTSPHPFH
;
A
#
# COMPACT_ATOMS: atom_id res chain seq x y z
N ILE A 1 0.54 15.96 -12.88
CA ILE A 1 0.78 16.40 -11.49
C ILE A 1 -0.03 17.65 -11.24
N SER A 2 -1.02 17.58 -10.34
CA SER A 2 -1.86 18.72 -9.96
C SER A 2 -1.27 19.42 -8.73
N PRO A 3 -1.44 20.75 -8.56
CA PRO A 3 -0.96 21.45 -7.37
C PRO A 3 -1.75 21.16 -6.07
N ALA A 4 -2.98 20.62 -6.15
CA ALA A 4 -3.83 20.32 -4.99
C ALA A 4 -4.82 19.16 -5.27
N PRO A 5 -5.42 18.54 -4.23
CA PRO A 5 -6.51 17.57 -4.39
C PRO A 5 -7.70 18.20 -5.10
N PHE A 6 -8.42 17.42 -5.90
CA PHE A 6 -9.63 17.86 -6.59
C PHE A 6 -10.78 16.90 -6.29
N ILE A 7 -11.99 17.44 -6.24
CA ILE A 7 -13.22 16.67 -6.05
C ILE A 7 -13.74 16.29 -7.44
N VAL A 8 -13.90 15.00 -7.69
CA VAL A 8 -14.59 14.50 -8.89
C VAL A 8 -15.93 13.92 -8.45
N ASP A 9 -16.98 14.24 -9.20
CA ASP A 9 -18.23 13.52 -9.13
C ASP A 9 -18.04 12.25 -9.99
N ASP A 10 -18.04 11.08 -9.36
CA ASP A 10 -17.92 9.79 -10.06
C ASP A 10 -19.31 9.23 -10.35
N GLU A 11 -19.57 8.90 -11.62
CA GLU A 11 -20.82 8.32 -12.09
C GLU A 11 -20.56 6.90 -12.61
N TRP A 12 -21.14 5.90 -11.94
CA TRP A 12 -21.09 4.52 -12.41
C TRP A 12 -22.49 3.94 -12.54
N GLU A 13 -22.68 3.15 -13.59
CA GLU A 13 -23.94 2.46 -13.90
C GLU A 13 -23.82 1.00 -13.47
N ASP A 14 -24.78 0.52 -12.68
CA ASP A 14 -24.80 -0.88 -12.25
C ASP A 14 -25.36 -1.83 -13.33
N ASP A 15 -25.32 -3.14 -13.07
CA ASP A 15 -25.80 -4.18 -13.99
C ASP A 15 -27.32 -4.10 -14.29
N ILE A 16 -28.07 -3.20 -13.63
CA ILE A 16 -29.50 -2.95 -13.86
C ILE A 16 -29.78 -1.56 -14.46
N GLY A 17 -28.75 -0.80 -14.80
CA GLY A 17 -28.85 0.49 -15.49
C GLY A 17 -29.07 1.70 -14.58
N LEU A 18 -28.80 1.58 -13.27
CA LEU A 18 -28.89 2.69 -12.32
C LEU A 18 -27.56 3.44 -12.22
N VAL A 19 -27.62 4.74 -12.50
CA VAL A 19 -26.50 5.66 -12.34
C VAL A 19 -26.39 6.09 -10.88
N HIS A 20 -25.28 5.72 -10.25
CA HIS A 20 -24.91 6.12 -8.90
C HIS A 20 -23.92 7.28 -8.97
N ASN A 21 -24.14 8.32 -8.17
CA ASN A 21 -23.27 9.50 -8.11
C ASN A 21 -22.72 9.64 -6.68
N GLN A 22 -21.40 9.48 -6.51
CA GLN A 22 -20.74 9.57 -5.21
C GLN A 22 -19.68 10.67 -5.22
N ARG A 23 -19.80 11.60 -4.28
CA ARG A 23 -18.76 12.61 -4.02
C ARG A 23 -17.70 12.03 -3.11
N MET A 24 -16.48 11.97 -3.61
CA MET A 24 -15.33 11.46 -2.87
C MET A 24 -14.23 12.53 -2.88
N VAL A 25 -13.57 12.75 -1.73
CA VAL A 25 -12.36 13.59 -1.66
C VAL A 25 -11.20 12.70 -2.10
N GLN A 26 -10.66 12.98 -3.29
CA GLN A 26 -9.77 12.06 -4.01
C GLN A 26 -8.36 12.63 -4.08
N SER A 27 -7.41 11.96 -3.42
CA SER A 27 -5.99 12.35 -3.38
C SER A 27 -5.16 11.71 -4.51
N GLY A 28 -5.63 10.62 -5.12
CA GLY A 28 -5.00 9.95 -6.26
C GLY A 28 -6.00 9.09 -7.05
N GLN A 29 -5.78 8.96 -8.35
CA GLN A 29 -6.50 8.01 -9.21
C GLN A 29 -5.48 7.34 -10.15
N SER A 30 -5.42 6.01 -10.05
CA SER A 30 -4.98 5.09 -11.08
C SER A 30 -6.21 4.63 -11.89
N TRP A 31 -6.49 5.33 -12.99
CA TRP A 31 -7.44 4.86 -14.01
C TRP A 31 -7.07 3.44 -14.46
N GLN A 32 -7.99 2.47 -14.48
CA GLN A 32 -7.68 1.09 -14.92
C GLN A 32 -6.95 1.01 -16.30
N GLN A 33 -7.09 2.02 -17.17
CA GLN A 33 -6.27 2.20 -18.40
C GLN A 33 -5.72 3.62 -18.62
N GLY A 34 -5.59 4.45 -17.59
CA GLY A 34 -5.12 5.84 -17.71
C GLY A 34 -3.91 6.17 -16.82
N PRO A 35 -3.30 7.36 -17.02
CA PRO A 35 -2.08 7.76 -16.33
C PRO A 35 -2.31 7.85 -14.82
N ILE A 36 -1.27 7.55 -14.04
CA ILE A 36 -1.27 7.80 -12.58
C ILE A 36 -1.34 9.32 -12.38
N ILE A 37 -2.42 9.82 -11.77
CA ILE A 37 -2.57 11.24 -11.43
C ILE A 37 -2.17 11.44 -9.98
N LEU A 38 -1.04 12.10 -9.77
CA LEU A 38 -0.53 12.48 -8.45
C LEU A 38 -0.71 13.99 -8.25
N ASN A 39 -0.94 14.42 -7.01
CA ASN A 39 -0.78 15.82 -6.63
C ASN A 39 0.59 16.06 -5.99
N TRP A 40 1.10 17.29 -6.07
CA TRP A 40 2.44 17.64 -5.62
C TRP A 40 2.62 17.65 -4.09
N LEU A 41 1.53 17.81 -3.33
CA LEU A 41 1.57 17.87 -1.88
C LEU A 41 1.78 16.46 -1.29
N ASP A 42 1.02 15.48 -1.77
CA ASP A 42 1.14 14.08 -1.31
C ASP A 42 2.44 13.43 -1.78
N ILE A 43 3.04 13.92 -2.88
CA ILE A 43 4.40 13.53 -3.30
C ILE A 43 5.44 14.00 -2.26
N GLN A 44 5.26 15.17 -1.64
CA GLN A 44 6.20 15.65 -0.63
C GLN A 44 6.14 14.81 0.64
N ASP A 45 4.93 14.47 1.09
CA ASP A 45 4.73 13.61 2.27
C ASP A 45 5.17 12.16 2.02
N SER A 46 5.21 11.73 0.75
CA SER A 46 5.76 10.43 0.34
C SER A 46 7.29 10.33 0.45
N PHE A 47 8.01 11.41 0.71
CA PHE A 47 9.47 11.36 0.91
C PHE A 47 9.89 10.99 2.34
N ASP A 48 8.95 11.00 3.29
CA ASP A 48 9.23 10.63 4.67
C ASP A 48 9.08 9.11 4.87
N ALA A 49 9.89 8.55 5.78
CA ALA A 49 9.78 7.15 6.22
C ALA A 49 8.65 7.00 7.25
N SER A 50 7.43 7.42 6.87
CA SER A 50 6.28 7.58 7.77
C SER A 50 5.30 6.41 7.73
N GLY A 51 5.44 5.49 6.78
CA GLY A 51 4.44 4.47 6.46
C GLY A 51 3.56 4.85 5.27
N PHE A 52 3.40 6.14 4.97
CA PHE A 52 2.61 6.64 3.85
C PHE A 52 3.47 6.92 2.61
N ASN A 53 3.02 6.48 1.43
CA ASN A 53 3.61 6.79 0.14
C ASN A 53 2.58 6.61 -1.00
N LEU A 54 1.90 7.70 -1.37
CA LEU A 54 0.87 7.68 -2.41
C LEU A 54 1.36 7.14 -3.76
N ILE A 55 2.62 7.40 -4.12
CA ILE A 55 3.17 6.91 -5.39
C ILE A 55 3.21 5.39 -5.39
N ILE A 56 3.65 4.79 -4.29
CA ILE A 56 3.74 3.34 -4.13
C ILE A 56 2.34 2.72 -4.09
N HIS A 57 1.41 3.37 -3.40
CA HIS A 57 0.01 2.98 -3.34
C HIS A 57 -0.61 2.84 -4.75
N GLU A 58 -0.51 3.90 -5.56
CA GLU A 58 -1.04 3.90 -6.93
C GLU A 58 -0.34 2.87 -7.84
N VAL A 59 0.97 2.69 -7.66
CA VAL A 59 1.74 1.66 -8.39
C VAL A 59 1.27 0.26 -7.97
N ALA A 60 0.95 0.03 -6.70
CA ALA A 60 0.44 -1.25 -6.24
C ALA A 60 -0.89 -1.60 -6.92
N HIS A 61 -1.84 -0.66 -7.03
CA HIS A 61 -3.07 -0.89 -7.79
C HIS A 61 -2.82 -1.21 -9.27
N LYS A 62 -1.84 -0.57 -9.91
CA LYS A 62 -1.44 -0.94 -11.28
C LYS A 62 -0.88 -2.36 -11.38
N LEU A 63 -0.16 -2.81 -10.35
CA LEU A 63 0.41 -4.16 -10.31
C LEU A 63 -0.67 -5.23 -10.08
N ASP A 64 -1.67 -4.93 -9.27
CA ASP A 64 -2.83 -5.79 -9.01
C ASP A 64 -3.68 -5.98 -10.28
N THR A 65 -4.00 -4.88 -10.97
CA THR A 65 -4.84 -4.89 -12.19
C THR A 65 -4.13 -5.36 -13.46
N ARG A 66 -2.84 -5.74 -13.40
CA ARG A 66 -2.04 -6.04 -14.59
C ARG A 66 -2.50 -7.30 -15.36
N ASN A 67 -3.25 -8.21 -14.73
CA ASN A 67 -3.65 -9.48 -15.33
C ASN A 67 -5.17 -9.74 -15.33
N GLY A 68 -5.97 -8.73 -15.00
CA GLY A 68 -7.43 -8.82 -14.97
C GLY A 68 -8.09 -7.47 -14.72
N ASP A 69 -9.37 -7.35 -15.06
CA ASP A 69 -10.12 -6.09 -15.00
C ASP A 69 -10.49 -5.64 -13.58
N ARG A 70 -10.24 -6.46 -12.54
CA ARG A 70 -10.60 -6.16 -11.14
C ARG A 70 -9.39 -6.25 -10.22
N ALA A 71 -9.22 -5.21 -9.42
CA ALA A 71 -8.28 -5.20 -8.30
C ALA A 71 -8.77 -6.21 -7.24
N SER A 72 -7.86 -7.08 -6.80
CA SER A 72 -8.15 -8.20 -5.89
C SER A 72 -7.19 -8.27 -4.70
N GLY A 73 -6.20 -7.39 -4.65
CA GLY A 73 -5.08 -7.47 -3.72
C GLY A 73 -4.05 -8.54 -4.09
N VAL A 74 -4.19 -9.20 -5.25
CA VAL A 74 -3.32 -10.28 -5.71
C VAL A 74 -2.62 -9.86 -6.99
N PRO A 75 -1.35 -9.41 -6.92
CA PRO A 75 -0.62 -9.04 -8.12
C PRO A 75 -0.25 -10.28 -8.96
N LEU A 76 0.32 -10.06 -10.14
CA LEU A 76 0.72 -11.14 -11.04
C LEU A 76 1.77 -12.08 -10.41
N ILE A 77 1.30 -13.20 -9.86
CA ILE A 77 2.09 -14.27 -9.21
C ILE A 77 1.76 -15.65 -9.82
N PRO A 78 2.59 -16.68 -9.62
CA PRO A 78 2.27 -18.02 -10.10
C PRO A 78 0.96 -18.54 -9.49
N LEU A 79 0.09 -19.16 -10.30
CA LEU A 79 -1.24 -19.63 -9.87
C LEU A 79 -1.23 -20.49 -8.58
N ARG A 80 -0.18 -21.30 -8.39
CA ARG A 80 0.00 -22.13 -7.17
C ARG A 80 0.21 -21.33 -5.87
N GLU A 81 0.53 -20.05 -5.97
CA GLU A 81 0.77 -19.15 -4.85
C GLU A 81 -0.48 -18.34 -4.46
N VAL A 82 -1.46 -18.19 -5.37
CA VAL A 82 -2.65 -17.33 -5.20
C VAL A 82 -3.39 -17.62 -3.91
N ALA A 83 -3.80 -18.87 -3.67
CA ALA A 83 -4.52 -19.24 -2.45
C ALA A 83 -3.71 -18.95 -1.16
N ARG A 84 -2.39 -19.11 -1.24
CA ARG A 84 -1.48 -18.81 -0.11
C ARG A 84 -1.27 -17.32 0.08
N TRP A 85 -1.40 -16.51 -0.96
CA TRP A 85 -1.36 -15.06 -0.91
C TRP A 85 -2.64 -14.52 -0.30
N GLU A 86 -3.80 -14.87 -0.88
CA GLU A 86 -5.13 -14.45 -0.42
C GLU A 86 -5.32 -14.77 1.06
N HIS A 87 -5.00 -16.00 1.48
CA HIS A 87 -5.13 -16.40 2.88
C HIS A 87 -4.27 -15.53 3.82
N ALA A 88 -3.03 -15.22 3.43
CA ALA A 88 -2.15 -14.38 4.24
C ALA A 88 -2.58 -12.91 4.26
N LEU A 89 -3.13 -12.42 3.14
CA LEU A 89 -3.65 -11.06 3.02
C LEU A 89 -4.92 -10.88 3.88
N HIS A 90 -5.89 -11.79 3.77
CA HIS A 90 -7.10 -11.74 4.59
C HIS A 90 -6.79 -11.88 6.08
N ALA A 91 -5.86 -12.77 6.47
CA ALA A 91 -5.43 -12.87 7.87
C ALA A 91 -4.78 -11.56 8.38
N ALA A 92 -4.06 -10.82 7.52
CA ALA A 92 -3.54 -9.51 7.87
C ALA A 92 -4.66 -8.48 8.02
N MET A 93 -5.64 -8.46 7.11
CA MET A 93 -6.82 -7.57 7.21
C MET A 93 -7.59 -7.81 8.51
N GLU A 94 -7.89 -9.06 8.85
CA GLU A 94 -8.57 -9.41 10.11
C GLU A 94 -7.76 -8.94 11.32
N ASN A 95 -6.44 -9.13 11.32
CA ASN A 95 -5.59 -8.67 12.41
C ASN A 95 -5.51 -7.13 12.52
N ILE A 96 -5.58 -6.40 11.40
CA ILE A 96 -5.64 -4.94 11.39
C ILE A 96 -6.99 -4.50 11.98
N GLN A 97 -8.09 -5.13 11.56
CA GLN A 97 -9.42 -4.84 12.09
C GLN A 97 -9.51 -5.10 13.60
N ASP A 98 -8.97 -6.23 14.08
CA ASP A 98 -8.94 -6.55 15.51
C ASP A 98 -8.18 -5.49 16.33
N GLU A 99 -7.10 -4.92 15.78
CA GLU A 99 -6.37 -3.82 16.43
C GLU A 99 -7.21 -2.54 16.44
N ILE A 100 -7.83 -2.18 15.31
CA ILE A 100 -8.72 -1.00 15.21
C ILE A 100 -9.84 -1.10 16.24
N ASP A 101 -10.48 -2.26 16.37
CA ASP A 101 -11.56 -2.49 17.32
C ASP A 101 -11.09 -2.35 18.78
N LEU A 102 -9.81 -2.65 19.05
CA LEU A 102 -9.23 -2.59 20.39
C LEU A 102 -8.75 -1.20 20.79
N VAL A 103 -8.06 -0.48 19.89
CA VAL A 103 -7.37 0.79 20.21
C VAL A 103 -7.93 2.02 19.49
N GLY A 104 -8.82 1.81 18.51
CA GLY A 104 -9.36 2.85 17.64
C GLY A 104 -8.44 3.17 16.45
N GLU A 105 -9.02 3.67 15.36
CA GLU A 105 -8.33 3.94 14.09
C GLU A 105 -7.08 4.82 14.25
N SER A 106 -7.17 5.92 15.00
CA SER A 106 -6.05 6.87 15.16
C SER A 106 -4.86 6.34 15.95
N ALA A 107 -5.02 5.20 16.65
CA ALA A 107 -3.97 4.58 17.44
C ALA A 107 -3.49 3.25 16.85
N ALA A 108 -4.09 2.79 15.75
CA ALA A 108 -3.68 1.59 15.04
C ALA A 108 -2.27 1.77 14.45
N SER A 109 -1.52 0.68 14.38
CA SER A 109 -0.12 0.73 13.91
C SER A 109 0.03 0.71 12.39
N ILE A 110 -0.98 0.16 11.71
CA ILE A 110 -1.15 0.19 10.26
C ILE A 110 -2.37 1.06 9.98
N ASP A 111 -2.31 1.85 8.91
CA ASP A 111 -3.44 2.67 8.47
C ASP A 111 -4.70 1.81 8.37
N ALA A 112 -5.78 2.28 9.01
CA ALA A 112 -7.05 1.58 9.10
C ALA A 112 -7.66 1.31 7.71
N TYR A 113 -7.29 2.11 6.71
CA TYR A 113 -7.73 1.93 5.34
C TYR A 113 -7.36 0.56 4.75
N ALA A 114 -6.28 -0.07 5.25
CA ALA A 114 -5.88 -1.41 4.85
C ALA A 114 -6.90 -2.51 5.21
N ALA A 115 -7.83 -2.26 6.14
CA ALA A 115 -8.88 -3.22 6.50
C ALA A 115 -10.12 -3.13 5.60
N THR A 116 -10.22 -2.11 4.73
CA THR A 116 -11.40 -1.82 3.91
C THR A 116 -11.70 -2.93 2.90
N ASP A 117 -10.71 -3.27 2.08
CA ASP A 117 -10.80 -4.33 1.08
C ASP A 117 -9.40 -4.87 0.72
N PRO A 118 -9.30 -6.03 0.04
CA PRO A 118 -8.00 -6.66 -0.26
C PRO A 118 -7.10 -5.83 -1.17
N ALA A 119 -7.65 -5.07 -2.12
CA ALA A 119 -6.84 -4.24 -3.02
C ALA A 119 -6.18 -3.10 -2.24
N GLU A 120 -6.93 -2.47 -1.34
CA GLU A 120 -6.40 -1.44 -0.45
C GLU A 120 -5.42 -2.01 0.57
N CYS A 121 -5.69 -3.21 1.11
CA CYS A 121 -4.74 -3.88 1.98
C CYS A 121 -3.39 -4.11 1.28
N PHE A 122 -3.41 -4.57 0.02
CA PHE A 122 -2.20 -4.73 -0.77
C PHE A 122 -1.49 -3.40 -1.03
N ALA A 123 -2.23 -2.35 -1.38
CA ALA A 123 -1.67 -1.03 -1.67
C ALA A 123 -1.03 -0.41 -0.43
N VAL A 124 -1.76 -0.32 0.69
CA VAL A 124 -1.25 0.21 1.96
C VAL A 124 -0.07 -0.60 2.46
N LEU A 125 -0.14 -1.93 2.50
CA LEU A 125 1.01 -2.74 2.94
C LEU A 125 2.21 -2.62 1.99
N SER A 126 2.00 -2.24 0.72
CA SER A 126 3.10 -1.91 -0.19
C SER A 126 3.77 -0.60 0.18
N GLU A 127 3.03 0.40 0.65
CA GLU A 127 3.60 1.63 1.22
C GLU A 127 4.51 1.28 2.39
N TYR A 128 3.98 0.59 3.40
CA TYR A 128 4.73 0.16 4.57
C TYR A 128 5.93 -0.73 4.21
N PHE A 129 5.81 -1.58 3.19
CA PHE A 129 6.93 -2.41 2.72
C PHE A 129 8.16 -1.58 2.34
N PHE A 130 7.96 -0.41 1.73
CA PHE A 130 9.05 0.43 1.26
C PHE A 130 9.39 1.61 2.20
N SER A 131 8.42 2.14 2.95
CA SER A 131 8.59 3.36 3.76
C SER A 131 8.78 3.08 5.25
N ALA A 132 8.19 2.00 5.80
CA ALA A 132 8.29 1.63 7.22
C ALA A 132 8.33 0.09 7.41
N PRO A 133 9.32 -0.61 6.81
CA PRO A 133 9.36 -2.07 6.79
C PRO A 133 9.46 -2.72 8.19
N GLU A 134 9.96 -1.99 9.18
CA GLU A 134 10.02 -2.37 10.58
C GLU A 134 8.65 -2.51 11.26
N LEU A 135 7.60 -1.86 10.73
CA LEU A 135 6.22 -2.04 11.21
C LEU A 135 5.55 -3.25 10.54
N PHE A 136 5.86 -3.51 9.27
CA PHE A 136 5.25 -4.59 8.50
C PHE A 136 5.88 -5.96 8.79
N ALA A 137 7.20 -6.08 8.61
CA ALA A 137 7.90 -7.37 8.64
C ALA A 137 7.71 -8.20 9.93
N PRO A 138 7.83 -7.63 11.15
CA PRO A 138 7.64 -8.41 12.37
C PRO A 138 6.17 -8.74 12.64
N ARG A 139 5.23 -7.89 12.17
CA ARG A 139 3.80 -8.07 12.42
C ARG A 139 3.18 -9.15 11.53
N PHE A 140 3.54 -9.15 10.24
CA PHE A 140 2.97 -10.08 9.25
C PHE A 140 4.06 -10.89 8.53
N PRO A 141 4.84 -11.72 9.23
CA PRO A 141 6.04 -12.36 8.67
C PRO A 141 5.73 -13.26 7.47
N ALA A 142 4.58 -13.95 7.46
CA ALA A 142 4.18 -14.80 6.34
C ALA A 142 3.86 -13.99 5.07
N LEU A 143 3.21 -12.84 5.22
CA LEU A 143 2.85 -11.95 4.11
C LEU A 143 4.07 -11.16 3.64
N TRP A 144 4.90 -10.66 4.57
CA TRP A 144 6.18 -10.02 4.28
C TRP A 144 7.06 -10.86 3.34
N GLN A 145 7.21 -12.17 3.63
CA GLN A 145 8.01 -13.05 2.77
C GLN A 145 7.46 -13.15 1.34
N ARG A 146 6.14 -13.05 1.16
CA ARG A 146 5.51 -13.04 -0.17
C ARG A 146 5.76 -11.71 -0.88
N PHE A 147 5.70 -10.59 -0.15
CA PHE A 147 6.05 -9.28 -0.70
C PHE A 147 7.52 -9.24 -1.13
N CYS A 148 8.46 -9.79 -0.35
CA CYS A 148 9.86 -9.89 -0.76
C CYS A 148 10.03 -10.74 -2.04
N GLN A 149 9.31 -11.86 -2.14
CA GLN A 149 9.34 -12.72 -3.33
C GLN A 149 8.69 -12.06 -4.55
N PHE A 150 7.65 -11.26 -4.34
CA PHE A 150 6.96 -10.55 -5.42
C PHE A 150 7.79 -9.35 -5.92
N TYR A 151 8.19 -8.45 -5.03
CA TYR A 151 8.96 -7.24 -5.35
C TYR A 151 10.45 -7.52 -5.64
N GLN A 152 10.94 -8.72 -5.32
CA GLN A 152 12.35 -9.11 -5.43
C GLN A 152 13.29 -8.16 -4.67
N GLN A 153 12.84 -7.68 -3.51
CA GLN A 153 13.55 -6.74 -2.66
C GLN A 153 13.36 -7.13 -1.18
N ASP A 154 14.31 -6.74 -0.33
CA ASP A 154 14.17 -6.82 1.13
C ASP A 154 14.53 -5.44 1.74
N PRO A 155 13.55 -4.53 1.87
CA PRO A 155 13.78 -3.18 2.40
C PRO A 155 14.25 -3.18 3.86
N LEU A 156 13.80 -4.13 4.69
CA LEU A 156 14.25 -4.23 6.08
C LEU A 156 15.73 -4.60 6.16
N GLN A 157 16.18 -5.53 5.31
CA GLN A 157 17.61 -5.87 5.23
C GLN A 157 18.44 -4.68 4.75
N ARG A 158 17.95 -3.93 3.75
CA ARG A 158 18.61 -2.72 3.24
C ARG A 158 18.74 -1.64 4.31
N LEU A 159 17.70 -1.43 5.13
CA LEU A 159 17.70 -0.47 6.22
C LEU A 159 18.79 -0.81 7.23
N ARG A 160 18.82 -2.05 7.71
CA ARG A 160 19.84 -2.53 8.67
C ARG A 160 21.27 -2.34 8.16
N GLN A 161 21.52 -2.68 6.90
CA GLN A 161 22.84 -2.48 6.27
C GLN A 161 23.24 -1.00 6.22
N SER A 162 22.27 -0.11 6.02
CA SER A 162 22.52 1.34 5.97
C SER A 162 22.83 1.90 7.36
N GLU A 163 22.13 1.44 8.40
CA GLU A 163 22.40 1.80 9.79
C GLU A 163 23.78 1.30 10.25
N ASP A 164 24.13 0.06 9.92
CA ASP A 164 25.45 -0.52 10.21
C ASP A 164 26.57 0.28 9.54
N ALA A 165 26.39 0.68 8.27
CA ALA A 165 27.35 1.50 7.52
C ALA A 165 27.49 2.93 8.11
N ALA A 166 26.40 3.52 8.58
CA ALA A 166 26.42 4.82 9.26
C ALA A 166 27.14 4.72 10.61
N SER A 167 26.93 3.64 11.37
CA SER A 167 27.58 3.39 12.66
C SER A 167 29.09 3.13 12.55
N THR A 168 29.54 2.55 11.43
CA THR A 168 30.96 2.24 11.19
C THR A 168 31.76 3.36 10.51
N SER A 169 31.12 4.47 10.15
CA SER A 169 31.80 5.63 9.56
C SER A 169 32.52 6.45 10.65
N PRO A 170 33.86 6.54 10.67
CA PRO A 170 34.56 7.33 11.69
C PRO A 170 34.28 8.82 11.45
N HIS A 171 33.74 9.50 12.46
CA HIS A 171 33.71 10.96 12.51
C HIS A 171 35.13 11.50 12.25
N PRO A 172 35.34 12.38 11.25
CA PRO A 172 36.61 13.07 11.14
C PRO A 172 36.69 14.02 12.35
N PHE A 173 37.51 13.64 13.33
CA PHE A 173 37.85 14.50 14.45
C PHE A 173 38.41 15.83 13.92
N HIS A 174 37.83 16.93 14.38
CA HIS A 174 38.33 18.29 14.21
C HIS A 174 38.90 18.80 15.52
#